data_AF-A0A5A7MKP0-F1
#
_entry.id   AF-A0A5A7MKP0-F1
#
_cell.length_a   1.000
_cell.length_b   1.000
_cell.length_c   1.000
_cell.angle_alpha   90.00
_cell.angle_beta   90.00
_cell.angle_gamma   90.00
#
_symmetry.space_group_name_H-M   'P 1'
#
loop_
_entity.id
_entity.type
_entity.pdbx_description
1 polymer ?
#
loop_
_entity_poly.entity_id
_entity_poly.type
_entity_poly.pdbx_seq_one_letter_code
_entity_poly.pdbx_strand_id
1 'polypeptide(L)'
;MLAKIGESAARRYFLTAERFGAEVAREIGLVHETVGSENDLNGAADRVVDQLLAGAPKAQSAAKDLIFTVKNRTIDTALRDETAARIAARRTSREAREGMAAFFEKRKPSWTKEGQ
;
A
#
# COMPACT_ATOMS: atom_id res chain seq x y z
N MET A 1 0.93 -6.17 -16.93
CA MET A 1 1.71 -7.21 -16.22
C MET A 1 3.18 -6.83 -16.05
N LEU A 2 3.89 -6.33 -17.08
CA LEU A 2 5.33 -6.03 -17.01
C LEU A 2 5.76 -5.22 -15.76
N ALA A 3 5.14 -4.08 -15.49
CA ALA A 3 5.46 -3.25 -14.31
C ALA A 3 5.11 -3.88 -12.95
N LYS A 4 4.41 -5.02 -12.96
CA LYS A 4 3.95 -5.74 -11.76
C LYS A 4 4.79 -7.00 -11.49
N ILE A 5 5.12 -7.75 -12.53
CA ILE A 5 5.84 -9.03 -12.44
C ILE A 5 7.30 -8.98 -12.90
N GLY A 6 7.75 -7.82 -13.41
CA GLY A 6 9.10 -7.62 -13.93
C GLY A 6 9.31 -8.22 -15.33
N GLU A 7 10.46 -7.86 -15.93
CA GLU A 7 10.81 -8.25 -17.29
C GLU A 7 11.02 -9.75 -17.46
N SER A 8 11.68 -10.39 -16.50
CA SER A 8 11.99 -11.83 -16.56
C SER A 8 10.72 -12.68 -16.64
N ALA A 9 9.79 -12.51 -15.68
CA ALA A 9 8.54 -13.26 -15.68
C ALA A 9 7.66 -12.90 -16.89
N ALA A 10 7.61 -11.62 -17.28
CA ALA A 10 6.85 -11.19 -18.46
C ALA A 10 7.35 -11.86 -19.75
N ARG A 11 8.67 -11.94 -19.98
CA ARG A 11 9.25 -12.61 -21.15
C ARG A 11 8.82 -14.08 -21.23
N ARG A 12 8.86 -14.81 -20.11
CA ARG A 12 8.41 -16.20 -20.07
C ARG A 12 6.94 -16.31 -20.46
N TYR A 13 6.04 -15.70 -19.68
CA TYR A 13 4.60 -15.95 -19.82
C TYR A 13 3.96 -15.31 -21.05
N PHE A 14 4.52 -14.21 -21.56
CA PHE A 14 3.98 -13.58 -22.78
C PHE A 14 4.34 -14.35 -24.05
N LEU A 15 5.51 -15.00 -24.07
CA LEU A 15 5.96 -15.76 -25.24
C LEU A 15 5.39 -17.17 -25.27
N THR A 16 5.27 -17.83 -24.12
CA THR A 16 4.78 -19.22 -24.05
C THR A 16 3.27 -19.32 -23.97
N ALA A 17 2.59 -18.26 -23.52
CA ALA A 17 1.17 -18.26 -23.17
C ALA A 17 0.77 -19.38 -22.19
N GLU A 18 1.74 -19.91 -21.42
CA GLU A 18 1.48 -20.98 -20.46
C GLU A 18 0.63 -20.45 -19.27
N ARG A 19 -0.21 -21.32 -18.71
CA ARG A 19 -0.98 -21.02 -17.50
C ARG A 19 -0.13 -21.31 -16.27
N PHE A 20 -0.35 -20.54 -15.22
CA PHE A 20 0.28 -20.74 -13.91
C PHE A 20 -0.73 -20.56 -12.79
N GLY A 21 -0.47 -21.22 -11.64
CA GLY A 21 -1.33 -21.18 -10.46
C GLY A 21 -1.03 -20.01 -9.52
N ALA A 22 -1.77 -19.94 -8.42
CA ALA A 22 -1.70 -18.86 -7.43
C ALA A 22 -0.32 -18.72 -6.77
N GLU A 23 0.36 -19.83 -6.47
CA GLU A 23 1.70 -19.81 -5.86
C GLU A 23 2.72 -19.12 -6.76
N VAL A 24 2.76 -19.51 -8.04
CA VAL A 24 3.60 -18.85 -9.04
C VAL A 24 3.21 -17.38 -9.19
N ALA A 25 1.91 -17.05 -9.20
CA ALA A 25 1.45 -15.67 -9.26
C ALA A 25 1.96 -14.83 -8.08
N ARG A 26 2.09 -15.42 -6.89
CA ARG A 26 2.67 -14.76 -5.71
C ARG A 26 4.18 -14.61 -5.84
N GLU A 27 4.88 -15.66 -6.26
CA GLU A 27 6.34 -15.64 -6.44
C GLU A 27 6.79 -14.57 -7.45
N ILE A 28 6.07 -14.42 -8.56
CA ILE A 28 6.36 -13.39 -9.56
C ILE A 28 5.81 -12.01 -9.20
N GLY A 29 5.18 -11.85 -8.03
CA GLY A 29 4.66 -10.57 -7.55
C GLY A 29 3.38 -10.08 -8.22
N LEU A 30 2.66 -10.94 -8.93
CA LEU A 30 1.35 -10.62 -9.52
C LEU A 30 0.29 -10.39 -8.43
N VAL A 31 0.27 -11.26 -7.42
CA VAL A 31 -0.53 -11.13 -6.20
C VAL A 31 0.39 -11.00 -4.98
N HIS A 32 -0.12 -10.45 -3.88
CA HIS A 32 0.68 -10.22 -2.66
C HIS A 32 0.54 -11.36 -1.65
N GLU A 33 -0.54 -12.13 -1.74
CA GLU A 33 -0.91 -13.18 -0.80
C GLU A 33 -1.70 -14.28 -1.50
N THR A 34 -1.57 -15.52 -1.00
CA THR A 34 -2.40 -16.68 -1.33
C THR A 34 -2.99 -17.24 -0.04
N VAL A 35 -4.15 -17.88 -0.15
CA VAL A 35 -4.83 -18.54 0.97
C VAL A 35 -5.01 -20.02 0.68
N GLY A 36 -5.14 -20.84 1.74
CA GLY A 36 -5.23 -22.30 1.61
C GLY A 36 -6.56 -22.81 1.07
N SER A 37 -7.64 -22.04 1.24
CA SER A 37 -8.98 -22.36 0.76
C SER A 37 -9.70 -21.12 0.26
N GLU A 38 -10.65 -21.29 -0.65
CA GLU A 38 -11.55 -20.23 -1.12
C GLU A 38 -12.33 -19.58 0.04
N ASN A 39 -12.68 -20.37 1.06
CA ASN A 39 -13.37 -19.89 2.25
C ASN A 39 -12.57 -18.85 3.05
N ASP A 40 -11.25 -18.83 2.90
CA ASP A 40 -10.36 -17.91 3.62
C ASP A 40 -10.20 -16.56 2.89
N LEU A 41 -10.65 -16.43 1.64
CA LEU A 41 -10.46 -15.24 0.82
C LEU A 41 -11.08 -13.99 1.45
N ASN A 42 -12.31 -14.11 1.96
CA ASN A 42 -13.00 -13.00 2.59
C ASN A 42 -12.26 -12.53 3.85
N GLY A 43 -11.82 -13.47 4.70
CA GLY A 43 -11.05 -13.12 5.90
C GLY A 43 -9.72 -12.44 5.59
N ALA A 44 -9.02 -12.87 4.53
CA ALA A 44 -7.81 -12.21 4.08
C ALA A 44 -8.08 -10.78 3.55
N ALA A 45 -9.16 -10.60 2.78
CA ALA A 45 -9.57 -9.30 2.28
C ALA A 45 -9.99 -8.35 3.42
N ASP A 46 -10.81 -8.82 4.35
CA ASP A 46 -11.29 -8.06 5.51
C ASP A 46 -10.12 -7.58 6.36
N ARG A 47 -9.13 -8.44 6.61
CA ARG A 47 -7.90 -8.06 7.34
C ARG A 47 -7.18 -6.89 6.67
N VAL A 48 -7.08 -6.88 5.34
CA VAL A 48 -6.45 -5.77 4.60
C VAL A 48 -7.31 -4.51 4.68
N VAL A 49 -8.63 -4.64 4.54
CA VAL A 49 -9.57 -3.53 4.66
C VAL A 49 -9.51 -2.90 6.05
N ASP A 50 -9.48 -3.70 7.11
CA ASP A 50 -9.37 -3.23 8.49
C ASP A 50 -8.09 -2.45 8.73
N GLN A 51 -6.96 -2.92 8.19
CA GLN A 51 -5.69 -2.19 8.25
C GLN A 51 -5.76 -0.83 7.54
N LEU A 52 -6.44 -0.77 6.39
CA LEU A 52 -6.65 0.49 5.66
C LEU A 52 -7.63 1.41 6.39
N LEU A 53 -8.69 0.88 7.00
CA LEU A 53 -9.67 1.67 7.75
C LEU A 53 -9.08 2.23 9.06
N ALA A 54 -8.11 1.55 9.66
CA ALA A 54 -7.37 2.06 10.82
C ALA A 54 -6.48 3.28 10.46
N GLY A 55 -6.03 3.38 9.20
CA GLY A 55 -5.15 4.43 8.75
C GLY A 55 -5.84 5.77 8.46
N ALA A 56 -5.12 6.87 8.69
CA ALA A 56 -5.56 8.21 8.34
C ALA A 56 -5.74 8.38 6.80
N PRO A 57 -6.93 8.74 6.28
CA PRO A 57 -7.21 8.72 4.84
C PRO A 57 -6.34 9.69 4.03
N LYS A 58 -6.08 10.91 4.52
CA LYS A 58 -5.22 11.86 3.79
C LYS A 58 -3.74 11.47 3.87
N ALA A 59 -3.31 10.85 4.97
CA ALA A 59 -1.97 10.28 5.08
C ALA A 59 -1.75 9.12 4.09
N GLN A 60 -2.72 8.21 3.97
CA GLN A 60 -2.67 7.10 3.00
C GLN A 60 -2.68 7.61 1.55
N SER A 61 -3.53 8.58 1.23
CA SER A 61 -3.55 9.23 -0.09
C SER A 61 -2.18 9.87 -0.41
N ALA A 62 -1.62 10.64 0.52
CA ALA A 62 -0.31 11.26 0.35
C ALA A 62 0.83 10.23 0.19
N ALA A 63 0.78 9.12 0.93
CA ALA A 63 1.76 8.03 0.80
C ALA A 63 1.66 7.36 -0.59
N LYS A 64 0.45 7.12 -1.08
CA LYS A 64 0.20 6.57 -2.41
C LYS A 64 0.71 7.51 -3.51
N ASP A 65 0.42 8.81 -3.41
CA ASP A 65 0.92 9.83 -4.33
C ASP A 65 2.44 9.93 -4.31
N LEU A 66 3.06 9.82 -3.12
CA LEU A 66 4.51 9.82 -2.99
C LEU A 66 5.14 8.63 -3.71
N ILE A 67 4.57 7.42 -3.59
CA ILE A 67 5.03 6.23 -4.32
C ILE A 67 5.01 6.49 -5.84
N PHE A 68 3.93 7.06 -6.37
CA PHE A 68 3.86 7.40 -7.80
C PHE A 68 4.82 8.51 -8.19
N THR A 69 5.04 9.48 -7.31
CA THR A 69 5.97 10.58 -7.55
C THR A 69 7.41 10.07 -7.66
N VAL A 70 7.83 9.16 -6.78
CA VAL A 70 9.22 8.65 -6.78
C VAL A 70 9.44 7.54 -7.81
N LYS A 71 8.39 6.82 -8.18
CA LYS A 71 8.46 5.72 -9.14
C LYS A 71 9.07 6.20 -10.45
N ASN A 72 10.08 5.48 -10.94
CA ASN A 72 10.81 5.75 -12.19
C ASN A 72 11.59 7.08 -12.24
N ARG A 73 11.81 7.75 -11.11
CA ARG A 73 12.73 8.90 -11.03
C ARG A 73 14.08 8.47 -10.47
N THR A 74 15.14 9.12 -10.95
CA THR A 74 16.47 9.01 -10.33
C THR A 74 16.41 9.60 -8.91
N ILE A 75 17.01 8.91 -7.95
CA ILE A 75 17.11 9.39 -6.57
C ILE A 75 18.27 10.38 -6.48
N ASP A 76 17.96 11.65 -6.72
CA ASP A 76 18.89 12.79 -6.58
C ASP A 76 18.55 13.64 -5.35
N THR A 77 19.37 14.66 -5.08
CA THR A 77 19.16 15.58 -3.96
C THR A 77 17.82 16.31 -4.06
N ALA A 78 17.40 16.71 -5.26
CA ALA A 78 16.15 17.42 -5.47
C ALA A 78 14.93 16.57 -5.10
N LEU A 79 14.89 15.30 -5.53
CA LEU A 79 13.84 14.36 -5.16
C LEU A 79 13.84 14.09 -3.66
N ARG A 80 15.03 13.95 -3.04
CA ARG A 80 15.14 13.77 -1.60
C ARG A 80 14.56 14.95 -0.83
N ASP A 81 14.90 16.18 -1.22
CA ASP A 81 14.40 17.40 -0.58
C ASP A 81 12.88 17.54 -0.77
N GLU A 82 12.38 17.24 -1.98
CA GLU A 82 10.95 17.23 -2.29
C GLU A 82 10.20 16.21 -1.40
N THR A 83 10.69 14.97 -1.30
CA THR A 83 10.07 13.93 -0.47
C THR A 83 10.10 14.30 1.01
N ALA A 84 11.21 14.85 1.51
CA ALA A 84 11.35 15.29 2.89
C ALA A 84 10.35 16.42 3.22
N ALA A 85 10.22 17.42 2.34
CA ALA A 85 9.27 18.51 2.51
C ALA A 85 7.81 18.00 2.54
N ARG A 86 7.44 17.08 1.63
CA ARG A 86 6.10 16.47 1.61
C ARG A 86 5.79 15.69 2.89
N ILE A 87 6.75 14.90 3.40
CA ILE A 87 6.61 14.15 4.65
C ILE A 87 6.46 15.11 5.83
N ALA A 88 7.29 16.16 5.90
CA ALA A 88 7.23 17.16 6.95
C ALA A 88 5.87 17.89 6.98
N ALA A 89 5.38 18.33 5.82
CA ALA A 89 4.07 18.98 5.68
C ALA A 89 2.92 18.05 6.13
N ARG A 90 3.01 16.74 5.87
CA ARG A 90 2.00 15.79 6.32
C ARG A 90 2.03 15.61 7.85
N ARG A 91 3.21 15.60 8.47
CA ARG A 91 3.39 15.46 9.92
C ARG A 91 2.83 16.64 10.73
N THR A 92 2.80 17.85 10.17
CA THR A 92 2.25 19.03 10.85
C THR A 92 0.75 19.23 10.62
N SER A 93 0.11 18.34 9.85
CA SER A 93 -1.30 18.45 9.51
C SER A 93 -2.25 18.23 10.70
N ARG A 94 -3.51 18.64 10.56
CA ARG A 94 -4.57 18.38 11.55
C ARG A 94 -4.78 16.88 11.80
N GLU A 95 -4.73 16.06 10.75
CA GLU A 95 -4.93 14.61 10.85
C GLU A 95 -3.77 13.94 11.60
N ALA A 96 -2.53 14.40 11.39
CA ALA A 96 -1.38 13.91 12.15
C ALA A 96 -1.48 14.28 13.64
N ARG A 97 -1.87 15.53 13.94
CA ARG A 97 -2.14 15.97 15.33
C ARG A 97 -3.21 15.14 16.00
N GLU A 98 -4.31 14.87 15.31
CA GLU A 98 -5.40 14.02 15.81
C GLU A 98 -4.93 12.58 16.04
N GLY A 99 -4.14 12.01 15.13
CA GLY A 99 -3.59 10.66 15.32
C GLY A 99 -2.69 10.54 16.54
N MET A 100 -1.81 11.53 16.74
CA MET A 100 -0.96 11.58 17.93
C MET A 100 -1.79 11.76 19.21
N ALA A 101 -2.78 12.66 19.20
CA ALA A 101 -3.67 12.87 20.34
C ALA A 101 -4.44 11.59 20.69
N ALA A 102 -5.07 10.94 19.70
CA ALA A 102 -5.78 9.69 19.88
C ALA A 102 -4.90 8.58 20.47
N PHE A 103 -3.64 8.48 19.99
CA PHE A 103 -2.66 7.53 20.50
C PHE A 103 -2.32 7.78 21.98
N PHE A 104 -2.02 9.03 22.37
CA PHE A 104 -1.71 9.38 23.76
C PHE A 104 -2.91 9.24 24.68
N GLU A 105 -4.10 9.58 24.20
CA GLU A 105 -5.38 9.48 24.92
C GLU A 105 -5.94 8.04 24.94
N LYS A 106 -5.27 7.08 24.30
CA LYS A 106 -5.71 5.68 24.16
C LYS A 106 -7.13 5.53 23.62
N ARG A 107 -7.53 6.42 22.71
CA ARG A 107 -8.82 6.37 22.02
C ARG A 107 -8.63 6.13 20.54
N LYS A 108 -9.72 5.81 19.87
CA LYS A 108 -9.75 5.75 18.40
C LYS A 108 -9.67 7.17 17.81
N PRO A 109 -8.93 7.38 16.71
CA PRO A 109 -8.90 8.65 16.01
C PRO A 109 -10.23 8.93 15.30
N SER A 110 -10.56 10.20 15.06
CA SER A 110 -11.84 10.60 14.48
C SER A 110 -12.20 10.00 13.11
N TRP A 111 -11.21 9.53 12.33
CA TRP A 111 -11.47 8.90 11.02
C TRP A 111 -11.90 7.44 11.11
N THR A 112 -11.54 6.75 12.20
CA THR A 112 -12.14 5.46 12.50
C THR A 112 -13.51 5.76 13.08
N LYS A 113 -14.55 5.71 12.25
CA LYS A 113 -15.92 5.79 12.74
C LYS A 113 -16.12 4.68 13.78
N GLU A 114 -16.71 5.01 14.93
CA GLU A 114 -17.40 3.98 15.69
C GLU A 114 -18.65 3.60 14.91
N GLY A 115 -18.60 2.41 14.34
CA GLY A 115 -19.67 1.75 13.62
C GLY A 115 -19.18 0.34 13.30
N GLN A 116 -19.99 -0.69 13.42
CA GLN A 116 -21.44 -0.73 13.58
C GLN A 116 -21.83 -2.16 13.94
#